data_AF-A0A838RQ15-F1
#
_entry.id   AF-A0A838RQ15-F1
#
_cell.length_a   1.000
_cell.length_b   1.000
_cell.length_c   1.000
_cell.angle_alpha   90.00
_cell.angle_beta   90.00
_cell.angle_gamma   90.00
#
_symmetry.space_group_name_H-M   'P 1'
#
loop_
_entity.id
_entity.type
_entity.pdbx_description
1 polymer ?
#
loop_
_entity_poly.entity_id
_entity_poly.type
_entity_poly.pdbx_seq_one_letter_code
_entity_poly.pdbx_strand_id
1 'polypeptide(L)'
;MTPPTPYPDVNGLLEDLLRRVQSLLGNQVVGLYLFGSLTSGDFDEDSDVDVLVVTDGELSQHLVSSLAVMHERIAVSHSPWGTQLEVSYIPQRALRRHDPDNALHPHLDRGKGERLHWTQHGSDWVTQRYVLRERGITVVGPPPTALIDPVSSKELRQAMRVLLQEWIVPLLHNPTPIANWGYQSYLVLSLCRILYTLQEGTVVSKPTAACWAQQTLNPQWHSLIDRAWLGRHYPDEPAPPADLSETLAFMKYASQTIS
;
A
#
# COMPACT_ATOMS: atom_id res chain seq x y z
N MET A 1 -2.41 24.49 13.88
CA MET A 1 -2.50 23.02 13.97
C MET A 1 -1.13 22.47 13.65
N THR A 2 -0.67 21.43 14.34
CA THR A 2 0.58 20.75 14.00
C THR A 2 0.41 20.07 12.64
N PRO A 3 1.36 20.20 11.69
CA PRO A 3 1.26 19.52 10.41
C PRO A 3 1.24 18.00 10.61
N PRO A 4 0.52 17.23 9.75
CA PRO A 4 0.40 15.79 9.91
C PRO A 4 1.72 15.04 9.64
N THR A 5 2.60 15.62 8.82
CA THR A 5 3.91 15.02 8.47
C THR A 5 5.04 16.05 8.60
N PRO A 6 6.31 15.62 8.70
CA PRO A 6 7.44 16.54 8.62
C PRO A 6 7.72 17.07 7.19
N TYR A 7 6.97 16.62 6.17
CA TYR A 7 7.21 16.95 4.75
C TYR A 7 6.23 18.03 4.27
N PRO A 8 6.68 19.29 4.06
CA PRO A 8 5.80 20.40 3.71
C PRO A 8 4.99 20.18 2.43
N ASP A 9 5.61 19.61 1.39
CA ASP A 9 4.93 19.38 0.10
C ASP A 9 3.83 18.32 0.20
N VAL A 10 4.02 17.29 1.04
CA VAL A 10 3.00 16.29 1.34
C VAL A 10 1.85 16.96 2.08
N ASN A 11 2.14 17.77 3.11
CA ASN A 11 1.11 18.49 3.85
C ASN A 11 0.27 19.42 2.94
N GLY A 12 0.92 20.11 2.01
CA GLY A 12 0.23 20.95 1.01
C GLY A 12 -0.68 20.15 0.08
N LEU A 13 -0.25 18.96 -0.37
CA LEU A 13 -1.09 18.03 -1.12
C LEU A 13 -2.31 17.59 -0.30
N LEU A 14 -2.11 17.22 0.97
CA LEU A 14 -3.18 16.74 1.84
C LEU A 14 -4.22 17.82 2.17
N GLU A 15 -3.79 19.07 2.37
CA GLU A 15 -4.69 20.20 2.55
C GLU A 15 -5.54 20.46 1.30
N ASP A 16 -4.94 20.37 0.10
CA ASP A 16 -5.69 20.53 -1.14
C ASP A 16 -6.66 19.36 -1.38
N LEU A 17 -6.20 18.12 -1.19
CA LEU A 17 -7.03 16.92 -1.28
C LEU A 17 -8.22 17.00 -0.31
N LEU A 18 -7.97 17.30 0.97
CA LEU A 18 -9.00 17.37 1.99
C LEU A 18 -10.08 18.41 1.64
N ARG A 19 -9.69 19.63 1.24
CA ARG A 19 -10.65 20.67 0.84
C ARG A 19 -11.51 20.21 -0.33
N ARG A 20 -10.92 19.59 -1.35
CA ARG A 20 -11.64 19.14 -2.54
C ARG A 20 -12.59 17.98 -2.23
N VAL A 21 -12.14 17.01 -1.44
CA VAL A 21 -12.96 15.88 -0.98
C VAL A 21 -14.14 16.38 -0.14
N GLN A 22 -13.90 17.28 0.81
CA GLN A 22 -14.98 17.89 1.61
C GLN A 22 -15.95 18.71 0.76
N SER A 23 -15.47 19.44 -0.25
CA SER A 23 -16.33 20.18 -1.17
C SER A 23 -17.24 19.28 -2.00
N LEU A 24 -16.82 18.06 -2.31
CA LEU A 24 -17.59 17.11 -3.12
C LEU A 24 -18.50 16.22 -2.28
N LEU A 25 -18.02 15.74 -1.14
CA LEU A 25 -18.70 14.74 -0.32
C LEU A 25 -19.46 15.34 0.87
N GLY A 26 -19.11 16.57 1.28
CA GLY A 26 -19.74 17.25 2.41
C GLY A 26 -19.71 16.40 3.68
N ASN A 27 -20.89 16.19 4.27
CA ASN A 27 -21.05 15.42 5.50
C ASN A 27 -20.79 13.91 5.36
N GLN A 28 -20.58 13.40 4.13
CA GLN A 28 -20.21 12.00 3.93
C GLN A 28 -18.73 11.74 4.27
N VAL A 29 -17.90 12.74 4.56
CA VAL A 29 -16.52 12.52 5.01
C VAL A 29 -16.50 12.21 6.50
N VAL A 30 -16.19 10.98 6.87
CA VAL A 30 -15.98 10.56 8.26
C VAL A 30 -14.56 10.86 8.71
N GLY A 31 -13.57 10.66 7.84
CA GLY A 31 -12.18 11.02 8.12
C GLY A 31 -11.24 10.84 6.94
N LEU A 32 -10.04 11.39 7.10
CA LEU A 32 -8.92 11.25 6.16
C LEU A 32 -7.66 10.88 6.95
N TYR A 33 -6.96 9.86 6.48
CA TYR A 33 -5.84 9.25 7.19
C TYR A 33 -4.68 8.96 6.26
N LEU A 34 -3.47 9.00 6.81
CA LEU A 34 -2.26 8.50 6.16
C LEU A 34 -1.86 7.17 6.77
N PHE A 35 -1.29 6.30 5.94
CA PHE A 35 -0.65 5.06 6.36
C PHE A 35 0.62 4.83 5.54
N GLY A 36 1.09 3.59 5.46
CA GLY A 36 2.26 3.25 4.63
C GLY A 36 3.57 3.83 5.16
N SER A 37 4.48 4.15 4.23
CA SER A 37 5.85 4.59 4.53
C SER A 37 5.93 5.88 5.36
N LEU A 38 4.96 6.78 5.20
CA LEU A 38 4.82 8.01 6.01
C LEU A 38 4.63 7.72 7.51
N THR A 39 4.12 6.54 7.85
CA THR A 39 3.85 6.13 9.24
C THR A 39 4.92 5.24 9.84
N SER A 40 5.82 4.69 9.03
CA SER A 40 6.92 3.86 9.51
C SER A 40 8.25 4.61 9.63
N GLY A 41 8.33 5.84 9.14
CA GLY A 41 9.55 6.65 9.14
C GLY A 41 10.49 6.34 7.97
N ASP A 42 10.04 5.56 7.00
CA ASP A 42 10.82 5.11 5.84
C ASP A 42 10.37 5.77 4.52
N PHE A 43 9.71 6.93 4.63
CA PHE A 43 9.27 7.70 3.48
C PHE A 43 10.45 8.40 2.81
N ASP A 44 10.59 8.17 1.51
CA ASP A 44 11.63 8.72 0.64
C ASP A 44 11.03 9.25 -0.68
N GLU A 45 11.87 9.76 -1.57
CA GLU A 45 11.47 10.34 -2.86
C GLU A 45 10.82 9.35 -3.83
N ASP A 46 11.01 8.05 -3.63
CA ASP A 46 10.42 6.98 -4.44
C ASP A 46 9.10 6.44 -3.85
N SER A 47 8.73 6.91 -2.65
CA SER A 47 7.53 6.50 -1.94
C SER A 47 6.25 7.09 -2.55
N ASP A 48 5.14 6.40 -2.31
CA ASP A 48 3.77 6.87 -2.51
C ASP A 48 3.28 7.67 -1.30
N VAL A 49 2.22 8.45 -1.51
CA VAL A 49 1.43 9.05 -0.45
C VAL A 49 0.14 8.23 -0.30
N ASP A 50 0.17 7.28 0.63
CA ASP A 50 -0.97 6.41 0.96
C ASP A 50 -2.04 7.14 1.77
N VAL A 51 -3.24 7.30 1.19
CA VAL A 51 -4.37 7.97 1.83
C VAL A 51 -5.60 7.07 1.90
N LEU A 52 -6.23 7.04 3.06
CA LEU A 52 -7.58 6.49 3.21
C LEU A 52 -8.57 7.62 3.47
N VAL A 53 -9.61 7.71 2.65
CA VAL A 53 -10.81 8.52 2.92
C VAL A 53 -11.92 7.59 3.42
N VAL A 54 -12.39 7.84 4.63
CA VAL A 54 -13.49 7.08 5.22
C VAL A 54 -14.80 7.81 4.99
N THR A 55 -15.79 7.11 4.46
CA THR A 55 -17.08 7.69 4.10
C THR A 55 -18.23 7.21 4.98
N ASP A 56 -19.26 8.03 5.09
CA ASP A 56 -20.54 7.64 5.70
C ASP A 56 -21.42 6.96 4.64
N GLY A 57 -21.19 5.66 4.46
CA GLY A 57 -21.89 4.85 3.46
C GLY A 57 -21.20 4.82 2.10
N GLU A 58 -21.86 4.16 1.14
CA GLU A 58 -21.36 4.00 -0.22
C GLU A 58 -21.47 5.30 -1.02
N LEU A 59 -20.46 5.57 -1.84
CA LEU A 59 -20.49 6.70 -2.76
C LEU A 59 -21.31 6.36 -4.00
N SER A 60 -22.15 7.30 -4.43
CA SER A 60 -22.86 7.17 -5.70
C SER A 60 -21.89 7.25 -6.89
N GLN A 61 -22.26 6.64 -8.01
CA GLN A 61 -21.46 6.69 -9.24
C GLN A 61 -21.15 8.13 -9.68
N HIS A 62 -22.09 9.06 -9.47
CA HIS A 62 -21.88 10.48 -9.77
C HIS A 62 -20.77 11.11 -8.91
N LEU A 63 -20.73 10.79 -7.60
CA LEU A 63 -19.68 11.28 -6.71
C LEU A 63 -18.32 10.67 -7.08
N VAL A 64 -18.28 9.38 -7.39
CA VAL A 64 -17.06 8.71 -7.85
C VAL A 64 -16.52 9.33 -9.14
N SER A 65 -17.39 9.60 -10.13
CA SER A 65 -16.98 10.32 -11.35
C SER A 65 -16.47 11.74 -11.06
N SER A 66 -17.06 12.43 -10.09
CA SER A 66 -16.61 13.77 -9.69
C SER A 66 -15.24 13.72 -8.99
N LEU A 67 -15.01 12.70 -8.15
CA LEU A 67 -13.72 12.44 -7.51
C LEU A 67 -12.65 12.05 -8.54
N ALA A 68 -13.00 11.29 -9.59
CA ALA A 68 -12.08 10.96 -10.66
C ALA A 68 -11.55 12.23 -11.36
N VAL A 69 -12.45 13.14 -11.75
CA VAL A 69 -12.07 14.44 -12.35
C VAL A 69 -11.26 15.30 -11.39
N MET A 70 -11.55 15.24 -10.09
CA MET A 70 -10.81 15.95 -9.06
C MET A 70 -9.37 15.44 -8.93
N HIS A 71 -9.18 14.12 -8.90
CA HIS A 71 -7.87 13.48 -8.85
C HIS A 71 -7.04 13.71 -10.11
N GLU A 72 -7.66 13.71 -11.30
CA GLU A 72 -6.98 14.09 -12.55
C GLU A 72 -6.40 15.52 -12.48
N ARG A 73 -7.07 16.45 -11.78
CA ARG A 73 -6.55 17.81 -11.56
C ARG A 73 -5.43 17.87 -10.54
N ILE A 74 -5.46 17.02 -9.53
CA ILE A 74 -4.36 16.88 -8.55
C ILE A 74 -3.11 16.34 -9.26
N ALA A 75 -3.27 15.34 -10.13
CA ALA A 75 -2.17 14.69 -10.85
C ALA A 75 -1.40 15.65 -11.78
N VAL A 76 -2.06 16.69 -12.30
CA VAL A 76 -1.43 17.72 -13.15
C VAL A 76 -1.13 19.03 -12.42
N SER A 77 -1.25 19.03 -11.08
CA SER A 77 -0.93 20.20 -10.25
C SER A 77 0.58 20.42 -10.15
N HIS A 78 0.98 21.50 -9.48
CA HIS A 78 2.40 21.77 -9.19
C HIS A 78 2.98 20.92 -8.06
N SER A 79 2.19 20.07 -7.40
CA SER A 79 2.69 19.21 -6.33
C SER A 79 3.55 18.08 -6.91
N PRO A 80 4.77 17.86 -6.40
CA PRO A 80 5.60 16.73 -6.83
C PRO A 80 4.97 15.37 -6.48
N TRP A 81 4.02 15.36 -5.54
CA TRP A 81 3.35 14.15 -5.04
C TRP A 81 2.02 13.86 -5.74
N GLY A 82 1.57 14.71 -6.67
CA GLY A 82 0.26 14.57 -7.31
C GLY A 82 0.06 13.24 -8.03
N THR A 83 1.11 12.72 -8.68
CA THR A 83 1.10 11.40 -9.34
C THR A 83 1.59 10.26 -8.45
N GLN A 84 2.05 10.56 -7.24
CA GLN A 84 2.47 9.56 -6.24
C GLN A 84 1.36 9.28 -5.22
N LEU A 85 0.21 9.92 -5.38
CA LEU A 85 -0.92 9.77 -4.49
C LEU A 85 -1.63 8.44 -4.77
N GLU A 86 -1.77 7.62 -3.73
CA GLU A 86 -2.58 6.41 -3.74
C GLU A 86 -3.75 6.61 -2.76
N VAL A 87 -5.00 6.44 -3.21
CA VAL A 87 -6.18 6.74 -2.37
C VAL A 87 -7.26 5.68 -2.50
N SER A 88 -7.75 5.19 -1.36
CA SER A 88 -9.03 4.45 -1.31
C SER A 88 -10.12 5.23 -0.60
N TYR A 89 -11.37 5.06 -1.05
CA TYR A 89 -12.57 5.58 -0.41
C TYR A 89 -13.39 4.41 0.16
N ILE A 90 -13.40 4.25 1.48
CA ILE A 90 -14.03 3.08 2.13
C ILE A 90 -15.12 3.53 3.11
N PRO A 91 -16.35 3.00 3.01
CA PRO A 91 -17.37 3.23 4.01
C PRO A 91 -16.94 2.76 5.41
N GLN A 92 -17.25 3.53 6.45
CA GLN A 92 -16.88 3.19 7.83
C GLN A 92 -17.30 1.77 8.25
N ARG A 93 -18.45 1.28 7.74
CA ARG A 93 -18.95 -0.08 8.00
C ARG A 93 -18.03 -1.15 7.40
N ALA A 94 -17.54 -0.93 6.18
CA ALA A 94 -16.69 -1.84 5.44
C ALA A 94 -15.25 -1.81 5.98
N LEU A 95 -14.81 -0.67 6.51
CA LEU A 95 -13.50 -0.52 7.10
C LEU A 95 -13.34 -1.29 8.42
N ARG A 96 -14.42 -1.54 9.17
CA ARG A 96 -14.35 -2.12 10.51
C ARG A 96 -13.68 -3.49 10.56
N ARG A 97 -13.98 -4.36 9.59
CA ARG A 97 -13.38 -5.70 9.41
C ARG A 97 -13.23 -6.00 7.92
N HIS A 98 -12.30 -6.88 7.57
CA HIS A 98 -12.28 -7.39 6.20
C HIS A 98 -13.55 -8.16 5.92
N ASP A 99 -14.14 -7.89 4.77
CA ASP A 99 -15.19 -8.72 4.21
C ASP A 99 -14.97 -8.82 2.69
N PRO A 100 -14.49 -9.96 2.17
CA PRO A 100 -14.31 -10.14 0.73
C PRO A 100 -15.58 -9.89 -0.09
N ASP A 101 -16.76 -10.11 0.50
CA ASP A 101 -18.05 -9.91 -0.17
C ASP A 101 -18.46 -8.42 -0.22
N ASN A 102 -17.76 -7.57 0.54
CA ASN A 102 -18.00 -6.12 0.62
C ASN A 102 -16.67 -5.34 0.56
N ALA A 103 -15.85 -5.67 -0.44
CA ALA A 103 -14.50 -5.12 -0.63
C ALA A 103 -14.30 -4.38 -1.97
N LEU A 104 -15.36 -4.13 -2.73
CA LEU A 104 -15.29 -3.33 -3.97
C LEU A 104 -15.41 -1.84 -3.63
N HIS A 105 -14.32 -1.07 -3.79
CA HIS A 105 -14.26 0.32 -3.38
C HIS A 105 -13.58 1.21 -4.44
N PRO A 106 -13.89 2.52 -4.49
CA PRO A 106 -13.15 3.45 -5.33
C PRO A 106 -11.70 3.56 -4.86
N HIS A 107 -10.78 3.39 -5.80
CA HIS A 107 -9.34 3.42 -5.58
C HIS A 107 -8.63 4.14 -6.71
N LEU A 108 -7.54 4.82 -6.36
CA LEU A 108 -6.60 5.45 -7.26
C LEU A 108 -5.22 4.90 -6.92
N ASP A 109 -4.59 4.22 -7.86
CA ASP A 109 -3.18 3.85 -7.78
C ASP A 109 -2.27 5.06 -8.06
N ARG A 110 -1.03 4.99 -7.57
CA ARG A 110 0.03 5.92 -8.00
C ARG A 110 0.32 5.76 -9.49
N GLY A 111 0.53 6.86 -10.21
CA GLY A 111 0.99 6.82 -11.59
C GLY A 111 0.54 8.00 -12.45
N LYS A 112 1.21 8.18 -13.59
CA LYS A 112 0.84 9.19 -14.59
C LYS A 112 -0.33 8.68 -15.42
N GLY A 113 -1.42 9.45 -15.44
CA GLY A 113 -2.61 9.10 -16.21
C GLY A 113 -3.56 8.13 -15.50
N GLU A 114 -3.24 7.75 -14.26
CA GLU A 114 -4.13 6.95 -13.43
C GLU A 114 -5.45 7.67 -13.16
N ARG A 115 -6.50 6.86 -13.02
CA ARG A 115 -7.86 7.34 -12.78
C ARG A 115 -8.49 6.54 -11.66
N LEU A 116 -9.32 7.24 -10.88
CA LEU A 116 -10.13 6.60 -9.87
C LEU A 116 -11.05 5.56 -10.53
N HIS A 117 -10.94 4.32 -10.08
CA HIS A 117 -11.71 3.19 -10.58
C HIS A 117 -12.20 2.34 -9.41
N TRP A 118 -13.09 1.39 -9.69
CA TRP A 118 -13.53 0.43 -8.69
C TRP A 118 -12.54 -0.72 -8.65
N THR A 119 -11.97 -1.00 -7.48
CA THR A 119 -11.05 -2.11 -7.29
C THR A 119 -11.55 -3.04 -6.19
N GLN A 120 -11.28 -4.34 -6.35
CA GLN A 120 -11.55 -5.34 -5.34
C GLN A 120 -10.37 -5.34 -4.35
N HIS A 121 -10.59 -4.84 -3.14
CA HIS A 121 -9.62 -4.91 -2.07
C HIS A 121 -9.41 -6.37 -1.63
N GLY A 122 -8.19 -6.87 -1.78
CA GLY A 122 -7.85 -8.26 -1.53
C GLY A 122 -7.43 -8.54 -0.09
N SER A 123 -6.82 -9.71 0.10
CA SER A 123 -6.29 -10.13 1.40
C SER A 123 -5.23 -9.19 1.98
N ASP A 124 -4.54 -8.42 1.14
CA ASP A 124 -3.58 -7.38 1.52
C ASP A 124 -4.22 -6.29 2.40
N TRP A 125 -5.52 -5.99 2.22
CA TRP A 125 -6.23 -5.01 3.03
C TRP A 125 -6.38 -5.41 4.50
N VAL A 126 -6.16 -6.68 4.84
CA VAL A 126 -5.99 -7.08 6.25
C VAL A 126 -4.77 -6.43 6.88
N THR A 127 -3.67 -6.36 6.14
CA THR A 127 -2.43 -5.72 6.61
C THR A 127 -2.51 -4.20 6.53
N GLN A 128 -3.10 -3.63 5.47
CA GLN A 128 -3.32 -2.19 5.35
C GLN A 128 -4.11 -1.66 6.56
N ARG A 129 -5.22 -2.33 6.93
CA ARG A 129 -6.02 -1.96 8.11
C ARG A 129 -5.25 -2.10 9.41
N TYR A 130 -4.43 -3.13 9.58
CA TYR A 130 -3.58 -3.26 10.75
C TYR A 130 -2.58 -2.10 10.86
N VAL A 131 -1.88 -1.77 9.77
CA VAL A 131 -0.92 -0.65 9.74
C VAL A 131 -1.63 0.67 10.05
N LEU A 132 -2.75 0.93 9.38
CA LEU A 132 -3.55 2.13 9.62
C LEU A 132 -4.06 2.22 11.06
N ARG A 133 -4.50 1.10 11.65
CA ARG A 133 -4.99 1.06 13.03
C ARG A 133 -3.89 1.38 14.04
N GLU A 134 -2.71 0.75 13.89
CA GLU A 134 -1.64 0.83 14.88
C GLU A 134 -0.74 2.05 14.70
N ARG A 135 -0.59 2.56 13.47
CA ARG A 135 0.39 3.59 13.11
C ARG A 135 -0.16 4.73 12.25
N GLY A 136 -1.42 4.65 11.84
CA GLY A 136 -2.05 5.65 10.98
C GLY A 136 -2.00 7.07 11.55
N ILE A 137 -1.78 8.05 10.69
CA ILE A 137 -1.85 9.47 11.05
C ILE A 137 -3.24 9.98 10.71
N THR A 138 -3.95 10.50 11.71
CA THR A 138 -5.24 11.17 11.52
C THR A 138 -5.03 12.59 11.02
N VAL A 139 -5.50 12.88 9.81
CA VAL A 139 -5.59 14.26 9.30
C VAL A 139 -6.87 14.92 9.79
N VAL A 140 -8.00 14.21 9.66
CA VAL A 140 -9.30 14.60 10.23
C VAL A 140 -10.14 13.35 10.53
N GLY A 141 -11.03 13.44 11.52
CA GLY A 141 -11.93 12.37 11.91
C GLY A 141 -11.55 11.72 13.25
N PRO A 142 -12.27 10.65 13.66
CA PRO A 142 -11.93 9.89 14.85
C PRO A 142 -10.60 9.14 14.69
N PRO A 143 -9.94 8.69 15.78
CA PRO A 143 -8.74 7.87 15.65
C PRO A 143 -9.04 6.53 14.92
N PRO A 144 -8.10 5.98 14.13
CA PRO A 144 -8.30 4.70 13.43
C PRO A 144 -8.75 3.54 14.33
N THR A 145 -8.32 3.52 15.60
CA THR A 145 -8.71 2.53 16.60
C THR A 145 -10.20 2.54 16.95
N ALA A 146 -10.92 3.62 16.65
CA ALA A 146 -12.37 3.70 16.81
C ALA A 146 -13.14 3.19 15.58
N LEU A 147 -12.47 3.10 14.42
CA LEU A 147 -13.06 2.68 13.16
C LEU A 147 -12.73 1.23 12.80
N ILE A 148 -11.58 0.72 13.23
CA ILE A 148 -11.04 -0.60 12.86
C ILE A 148 -10.94 -1.48 14.10
N ASP A 149 -11.59 -2.65 14.04
CA ASP A 149 -11.46 -3.66 15.09
C ASP A 149 -10.01 -4.19 15.14
N PRO A 150 -9.49 -4.64 16.30
CA PRO A 150 -8.16 -5.23 16.39
C PRO A 150 -7.97 -6.38 15.38
N VAL A 151 -6.86 -6.37 14.66
CA VAL A 151 -6.47 -7.44 13.72
C VAL A 151 -5.48 -8.37 14.42
N SER A 152 -5.84 -9.64 14.54
CA SER A 152 -5.02 -10.63 15.23
C SER A 152 -3.82 -11.09 14.40
N SER A 153 -2.77 -11.59 15.06
CA SER A 153 -1.64 -12.23 14.38
C SER A 153 -2.06 -13.44 13.52
N LYS A 154 -3.14 -14.13 13.90
CA LYS A 154 -3.70 -15.22 13.09
C LYS A 154 -4.28 -14.70 11.77
N GLU A 155 -5.03 -13.60 11.80
CA GLU A 155 -5.57 -12.96 10.60
C GLU A 155 -4.45 -12.44 9.70
N LEU A 156 -3.42 -11.80 10.28
CA LEU A 156 -2.25 -11.35 9.51
C LEU A 156 -1.55 -12.50 8.80
N ARG A 157 -1.24 -13.59 9.51
CA ARG A 157 -0.61 -14.77 8.90
C ARG A 157 -1.49 -15.39 7.82
N GLN A 158 -2.80 -15.47 8.04
CA GLN A 158 -3.72 -16.00 7.04
C GLN A 158 -3.75 -15.11 5.80
N ALA A 159 -3.84 -13.80 5.96
CA ALA A 159 -3.81 -12.84 4.88
C ALA A 159 -2.53 -12.95 4.04
N MET A 160 -1.37 -13.13 4.67
CA MET A 160 -0.11 -13.35 3.96
C MET A 160 -0.09 -14.65 3.14
N ARG A 161 -0.63 -15.75 3.67
CA ARG A 161 -0.74 -17.01 2.89
C ARG A 161 -1.64 -16.83 1.67
N VAL A 162 -2.78 -16.16 1.85
CA VAL A 162 -3.71 -15.87 0.76
C VAL A 162 -3.06 -14.95 -0.27
N LEU A 163 -2.36 -13.90 0.17
CA LEU A 163 -1.62 -13.00 -0.71
C LEU A 163 -0.56 -13.72 -1.53
N LEU A 164 0.19 -14.67 -0.93
CA LEU A 164 1.13 -15.51 -1.69
C LEU A 164 0.41 -16.34 -2.77
N GLN A 165 -0.77 -16.87 -2.49
CA GLN A 165 -1.58 -17.61 -3.46
C GLN A 165 -2.16 -16.72 -4.56
N GLU A 166 -2.69 -15.55 -4.21
CA GLU A 166 -3.39 -14.64 -5.13
C GLU A 166 -2.41 -13.85 -6.01
N TRP A 167 -1.25 -13.48 -5.48
CA TRP A 167 -0.30 -12.60 -6.17
C TRP A 167 0.94 -13.31 -6.68
N ILE A 168 1.61 -14.09 -5.82
CA ILE A 168 2.92 -14.68 -6.15
C ILE A 168 2.81 -15.92 -7.04
N VAL A 169 1.83 -16.79 -6.78
CA VAL A 169 1.65 -18.01 -7.60
C VAL A 169 1.35 -17.67 -9.07
N PRO A 170 0.45 -16.73 -9.42
CA PRO A 170 0.26 -16.34 -10.82
C PRO A 170 1.53 -15.76 -11.46
N LEU A 171 2.30 -14.94 -10.73
CA LEU A 171 3.56 -14.38 -11.24
C LEU A 171 4.64 -15.44 -11.49
N LEU A 172 4.64 -16.56 -10.75
CA LEU A 172 5.53 -17.69 -11.06
C LEU A 172 5.22 -18.34 -12.42
N HIS A 173 3.97 -18.27 -12.88
CA HIS A 173 3.56 -18.80 -14.18
C HIS A 173 3.78 -17.79 -15.31
N ASN A 174 3.61 -16.49 -15.03
CA ASN A 174 3.87 -15.41 -15.98
C ASN A 174 4.68 -14.28 -15.33
N PRO A 175 6.02 -14.36 -15.37
CA PRO A 175 6.90 -13.40 -14.71
C PRO A 175 7.14 -12.13 -15.53
N THR A 176 6.38 -11.89 -16.61
CA THR A 176 6.53 -10.67 -17.41
C THR A 176 6.51 -9.38 -16.59
N PRO A 177 5.66 -9.23 -15.54
CA PRO A 177 5.64 -8.01 -14.73
C PRO A 177 6.94 -7.70 -13.98
N ILE A 178 7.74 -8.72 -13.63
CA ILE A 178 9.02 -8.50 -12.91
C ILE A 178 10.18 -8.11 -13.85
N ALA A 179 9.95 -7.96 -15.15
CA ALA A 179 10.99 -7.54 -16.10
C ALA A 179 11.52 -6.13 -15.81
N ASN A 180 10.72 -5.30 -15.15
CA ASN A 180 11.08 -3.95 -14.74
C ASN A 180 11.73 -3.98 -13.34
N TRP A 181 12.84 -3.25 -13.17
CA TRP A 181 13.66 -3.31 -11.95
C TRP A 181 12.93 -2.74 -10.74
N GLY A 182 12.10 -1.70 -10.93
CA GLY A 182 11.26 -1.14 -9.88
C GLY A 182 10.24 -2.14 -9.34
N TYR A 183 9.48 -2.79 -10.24
CA TYR A 183 8.50 -3.80 -9.81
C TYR A 183 9.15 -5.05 -9.21
N GLN A 184 10.26 -5.51 -9.78
CA GLN A 184 11.05 -6.61 -9.22
C GLN A 184 11.54 -6.29 -7.80
N SER A 185 12.08 -5.07 -7.60
CA SER A 185 12.54 -4.58 -6.31
C SER A 185 11.41 -4.51 -5.29
N TYR A 186 10.28 -3.92 -5.69
CA TYR A 186 9.06 -3.88 -4.90
C TYR A 186 8.61 -5.28 -4.47
N LEU A 187 8.65 -6.26 -5.38
CA LEU A 187 8.25 -7.63 -5.11
C LEU A 187 9.18 -8.30 -4.09
N VAL A 188 10.50 -8.20 -4.26
CA VAL A 188 11.48 -8.79 -3.31
C VAL A 188 11.30 -8.22 -1.90
N LEU A 189 11.17 -6.89 -1.79
CA LEU A 189 10.99 -6.23 -0.49
C LEU A 189 9.62 -6.56 0.13
N SER A 190 8.59 -6.72 -0.69
CA SER A 190 7.27 -7.15 -0.23
C SER A 190 7.28 -8.62 0.24
N LEU A 191 8.01 -9.51 -0.43
CA LEU A 191 8.23 -10.88 0.02
C LEU A 191 8.95 -10.94 1.37
N CYS A 192 9.94 -10.08 1.61
CA CYS A 192 10.58 -9.97 2.93
C CYS A 192 9.55 -9.64 4.01
N ARG A 193 8.66 -8.66 3.76
CA ARG A 193 7.59 -8.27 4.69
C ARG A 193 6.56 -9.37 4.90
N ILE A 194 6.20 -10.11 3.85
CA ILE A 194 5.30 -11.26 3.91
C ILE A 194 5.89 -12.35 4.82
N LEU A 195 7.15 -12.73 4.59
CA LEU A 195 7.85 -13.75 5.37
C LEU A 195 8.01 -13.34 6.84
N TYR A 196 8.39 -12.08 7.10
CA TYR A 196 8.43 -11.52 8.44
C TYR A 196 7.06 -11.67 9.13
N THR A 197 5.99 -11.27 8.45
CA THR A 197 4.64 -11.28 9.02
C THR A 197 4.16 -12.71 9.30
N LEU A 198 4.50 -13.67 8.44
CA LEU A 198 4.21 -15.07 8.65
C LEU A 198 4.88 -15.62 9.92
N GLN A 199 6.14 -15.26 10.14
CA GLN A 199 6.91 -15.71 11.29
C GLN A 199 6.48 -14.98 12.58
N GLU A 200 6.65 -13.66 12.60
CA GLU A 200 6.52 -12.83 13.80
C GLU A 200 5.06 -12.49 14.14
N GLY A 201 4.14 -12.63 13.19
CA GLY A 201 2.71 -12.36 13.41
C GLY A 201 2.39 -10.86 13.59
N THR A 202 3.25 -9.98 13.07
CA THR A 202 3.06 -8.52 13.01
C THR A 202 3.63 -7.99 11.71
N VAL A 203 3.23 -6.77 11.32
CA VAL A 203 3.70 -6.11 10.09
C VAL A 203 4.75 -5.07 10.45
N VAL A 204 5.82 -4.98 9.66
CA VAL A 204 6.84 -3.92 9.77
C VAL A 204 7.07 -3.28 8.40
N SER A 205 7.89 -2.23 8.34
CA SER A 205 8.25 -1.61 7.08
C SER A 205 9.10 -2.52 6.19
N LYS A 206 9.16 -2.20 4.90
CA LYS A 206 10.01 -2.92 3.93
C LYS A 206 11.49 -2.94 4.35
N PRO A 207 12.14 -1.82 4.72
CA PRO A 207 13.53 -1.86 5.21
C PRO A 207 13.71 -2.70 6.46
N THR A 208 12.80 -2.59 7.45
CA THR A 208 12.88 -3.42 8.67
C THR A 208 12.77 -4.91 8.32
N ALA A 209 11.84 -5.27 7.44
CA ALA A 209 11.67 -6.65 7.00
C ALA A 209 12.85 -7.17 6.16
N ALA A 210 13.44 -6.32 5.31
CA ALA A 210 14.63 -6.65 4.53
C ALA A 210 15.83 -6.93 5.45
N CYS A 211 16.05 -6.08 6.45
CA CYS A 211 17.10 -6.27 7.45
C CYS A 211 16.89 -7.57 8.25
N TRP A 212 15.67 -7.83 8.71
CA TRP A 212 15.32 -9.09 9.36
C TRP A 212 15.59 -10.30 8.45
N ALA A 213 15.22 -10.20 7.17
CA ALA A 213 15.40 -11.28 6.21
C ALA A 213 16.89 -11.62 6.02
N GLN A 214 17.76 -10.60 5.98
CA GLN A 214 19.21 -10.76 5.92
C GLN A 214 19.85 -11.29 7.22
N GLN A 215 19.13 -11.26 8.34
CA GLN A 215 19.61 -11.81 9.61
C GLN A 215 19.12 -13.24 9.85
N THR A 216 17.97 -13.59 9.28
CA THR A 216 17.21 -14.79 9.64
C THR A 216 17.17 -15.84 8.53
N LEU A 217 17.09 -15.41 7.27
CA LEU A 217 16.95 -16.32 6.13
C LEU A 217 18.32 -16.83 5.66
N ASN A 218 18.30 -17.77 4.70
CA ASN A 218 19.53 -18.28 4.12
C ASN A 218 20.36 -17.15 3.46
N PRO A 219 21.69 -17.07 3.72
CA PRO A 219 22.57 -16.04 3.16
C PRO A 219 22.53 -15.88 1.65
N GLN A 220 22.09 -16.88 0.90
CA GLN A 220 21.91 -16.80 -0.55
C GLN A 220 20.99 -15.65 -0.99
N TRP A 221 20.09 -15.17 -0.13
CA TRP A 221 19.15 -14.10 -0.47
C TRP A 221 19.70 -12.69 -0.21
N HIS A 222 20.82 -12.54 0.50
CA HIS A 222 21.28 -11.23 0.97
C HIS A 222 21.58 -10.28 -0.18
N SER A 223 22.33 -10.77 -1.17
CA SER A 223 22.72 -9.97 -2.32
C SER A 223 21.51 -9.58 -3.19
N LEU A 224 20.49 -10.43 -3.30
CA LEU A 224 19.24 -10.09 -3.99
C LEU A 224 18.51 -8.95 -3.26
N ILE A 225 18.44 -9.02 -1.93
CA ILE A 225 17.77 -8.00 -1.11
C ILE A 225 18.50 -6.66 -1.21
N ASP A 226 19.84 -6.65 -1.16
CA ASP A 226 20.64 -5.42 -1.32
C ASP A 226 20.42 -4.79 -2.70
N ARG A 227 20.41 -5.59 -3.77
CA ARG A 227 20.18 -5.10 -5.13
C ARG A 227 18.74 -4.65 -5.36
N ALA A 228 17.76 -5.32 -4.73
CA ALA A 228 16.37 -4.86 -4.73
C ALA A 228 16.21 -3.53 -3.98
N TRP A 229 17.00 -3.27 -2.95
CA TRP A 229 16.98 -1.96 -2.30
C TRP A 229 17.45 -0.85 -3.26
N LEU A 230 18.54 -1.12 -4.00
CA LEU A 230 19.09 -0.21 -5.00
C LEU A 230 18.13 0.00 -6.19
N GLY A 231 17.52 -1.06 -6.69
CA GLY A 231 16.68 -1.03 -7.89
C GLY A 231 15.41 -0.18 -7.78
N ARG A 232 14.99 0.17 -6.56
CA ARG A 232 13.90 1.14 -6.33
C ARG A 232 14.18 2.50 -6.97
N HIS A 233 15.45 2.92 -7.01
CA HIS A 233 15.87 4.21 -7.56
C HIS A 233 15.95 4.21 -9.10
N TYR A 234 15.78 3.07 -9.73
CA TYR A 234 15.85 2.90 -11.19
C TYR A 234 14.60 2.19 -11.71
N PRO A 235 13.40 2.73 -11.42
CA PRO A 235 12.15 2.00 -11.60
C PRO A 235 11.77 1.81 -13.07
N ASP A 236 12.41 2.47 -14.03
CA ASP A 236 12.14 2.31 -15.46
C ASP A 236 13.19 1.41 -16.16
N GLU A 237 14.25 1.02 -15.47
CA GLU A 237 15.31 0.18 -16.02
C GLU A 237 14.88 -1.29 -16.07
N PRO A 238 15.41 -2.07 -17.04
CA PRO A 238 15.21 -3.52 -17.04
C PRO A 238 15.92 -4.15 -15.85
N ALA A 239 15.23 -5.07 -15.16
CA ALA A 239 15.83 -5.84 -14.08
C ALA A 239 17.00 -6.68 -14.61
N PRO A 240 18.16 -6.75 -13.91
CA PRO A 240 19.26 -7.60 -14.30
C PRO A 240 18.82 -9.07 -14.45
N PRO A 241 19.27 -9.82 -15.47
CA PRO A 241 18.85 -11.23 -15.67
C PRO A 241 19.12 -12.16 -14.47
N ALA A 242 20.20 -11.89 -13.72
CA ALA A 242 20.50 -12.59 -12.48
C ALA A 242 19.44 -12.31 -11.40
N ASP A 243 19.02 -11.04 -11.27
CA ASP A 243 18.01 -10.62 -10.29
C ASP A 243 16.65 -11.22 -10.61
N LEU A 244 16.28 -11.32 -11.89
CA LEU A 244 15.07 -12.03 -12.31
C LEU A 244 15.10 -13.50 -11.87
N SER A 245 16.21 -14.19 -12.12
CA SER A 245 16.36 -15.61 -11.79
C SER A 245 16.34 -15.84 -10.28
N GLU A 246 17.04 -15.01 -9.51
CA GLU A 246 17.05 -15.05 -8.05
C GLU A 246 15.69 -14.66 -7.45
N THR A 247 14.98 -13.70 -8.05
CA THR A 247 13.62 -13.31 -7.64
C THR A 247 12.65 -14.48 -7.81
N LEU A 248 12.69 -15.18 -8.94
CA LEU A 248 11.88 -16.38 -9.16
C LEU A 248 12.18 -17.48 -8.13
N ALA A 249 13.45 -17.65 -7.77
CA ALA A 249 13.83 -18.59 -6.72
C ALA A 249 13.30 -18.15 -5.35
N PHE A 250 13.36 -16.86 -5.03
CA PHE A 250 12.86 -16.31 -3.77
C PHE A 250 11.33 -16.38 -3.66
N MET A 251 10.61 -16.15 -4.76
CA MET A 251 9.16 -16.38 -4.86
C MET A 251 8.81 -17.85 -4.58
N LYS A 252 9.52 -18.80 -5.18
CA LYS A 252 9.31 -20.24 -4.92
C LYS A 252 9.57 -20.59 -3.46
N TYR A 253 10.63 -20.04 -2.87
CA TYR A 253 10.94 -20.19 -1.45
C TYR A 253 9.80 -19.67 -0.57
N ALA A 254 9.30 -18.46 -0.84
CA ALA A 254 8.18 -17.90 -0.08
C ALA A 254 6.91 -18.73 -0.21
N SER A 255 6.59 -19.23 -1.41
CA SER A 255 5.40 -20.07 -1.63
C SER A 255 5.42 -21.41 -0.89
N GLN A 256 6.60 -21.91 -0.47
CA GLN A 256 6.67 -23.12 0.36
C GLN A 256 6.07 -22.92 1.76
N THR A 257 5.94 -21.68 2.22
CA THR A 257 5.36 -21.32 3.53
C THR A 257 3.83 -21.30 3.56
N ILE A 258 3.18 -21.54 2.41
CA ILE A 258 1.72 -21.60 2.28
C ILE A 258 1.13 -22.83 2.99
N SER A 259 1.96 -23.85 3.28
CA SER A 259 1.56 -25.11 3.92
C SER A 259 1.03 -24.94 5.34
#